data_AF-B8KJY5-F1
#
_entry.id   AF-B8KJY5-F1
#
_cell.length_a   1.000
_cell.length_b   1.000
_cell.length_c   1.000
_cell.angle_alpha   90.00
_cell.angle_beta   90.00
_cell.angle_gamma   90.00
#
_symmetry.space_group_name_H-M   'P 1'
#
loop_
_entity.id
_entity.type
_entity.pdbx_description
1 polymer ?
#
loop_
_entity_poly.entity_id
_entity_poly.type
_entity_poly.pdbx_seq_one_letter_code
_entity_poly.pdbx_strand_id
1 'polypeptide(L)'
;MSEAELIEVIIGYTSAAGFYFTIWLSVLSAYAITAYVAGKEFSNFQIIWINTLYVFAAGLPIVGLFGGFRSQLYYIAELKKVNPASPQIMNPTILFYVTTLAVIGTIATLAFMWQIRNPKTQ
;
A
#
# COMPACT_ATOMS: atom_id res chain seq x y z
N MET A 1 19.19 -10.19 21.05
CA MET A 1 18.68 -11.14 20.04
C MET A 1 19.87 -11.74 19.31
N SER A 2 19.85 -13.04 19.06
CA SER A 2 20.82 -13.70 18.20
C SER A 2 20.65 -13.25 16.74
N GLU A 3 21.65 -13.50 15.89
CA GLU A 3 21.55 -13.24 14.45
C GLU A 3 20.36 -13.97 13.82
N ALA A 4 20.14 -15.23 14.22
CA ALA A 4 19.02 -16.04 13.74
C ALA A 4 17.66 -15.41 14.11
N GLU A 5 17.49 -14.99 15.37
CA GLU A 5 16.26 -14.32 15.83
C GLU A 5 16.00 -13.02 15.07
N LEU A 6 17.04 -12.23 14.77
CA LEU A 6 16.91 -11.01 13.98
C LEU A 6 16.41 -11.30 12.56
N ILE A 7 16.98 -12.33 11.92
CA ILE A 7 16.58 -12.74 10.58
C ILE A 7 15.11 -13.22 10.57
N GLU A 8 14.70 -14.02 11.54
CA GLU A 8 13.31 -14.50 11.65
C GLU A 8 12.32 -13.33 11.80
N VAL A 9 12.64 -12.35 12.65
CA VAL A 9 11.80 -11.16 12.83
C VAL A 9 11.72 -10.32 11.55
N ILE A 10 12.85 -10.14 10.83
CA ILE A 10 12.89 -9.43 9.55
C ILE A 10 12.02 -10.13 8.50
N ILE A 11 12.07 -11.47 8.42
CA ILE A 11 11.23 -12.26 7.53
C ILE A 11 9.75 -12.06 7.89
N GLY A 12 9.40 -12.08 9.18
CA GLY A 12 8.05 -11.83 9.65
C GLY A 12 7.48 -10.48 9.18
N TYR A 13 8.24 -9.39 9.36
CA TYR A 13 7.81 -8.07 8.89
C TYR A 13 7.76 -7.94 7.37
N THR A 14 8.68 -8.61 6.66
CA THR A 14 8.67 -8.62 5.19
C THR A 14 7.40 -9.29 4.66
N SER A 15 7.04 -10.44 5.23
CA SER A 15 5.82 -11.17 4.86
C SER A 15 4.56 -10.37 5.19
N ALA A 16 4.51 -9.73 6.37
CA ALA A 16 3.39 -8.88 6.75
C ALA A 16 3.24 -7.67 5.83
N ALA A 17 4.34 -6.99 5.47
CA ALA A 17 4.32 -5.88 4.53
C ALA A 17 3.86 -6.33 3.12
N GLY A 18 4.35 -7.48 2.65
CA GLY A 18 3.87 -8.10 1.40
C GLY A 18 2.37 -8.36 1.42
N PHE A 19 1.84 -8.88 2.52
CA PHE A 19 0.41 -9.10 2.71
C PHE A 19 -0.40 -7.80 2.63
N TYR A 20 0.03 -6.73 3.31
CA TYR A 20 -0.64 -5.43 3.22
C TYR A 20 -0.60 -4.86 1.80
N PHE A 21 0.52 -5.01 1.10
CA PHE A 21 0.64 -4.59 -0.31
C PHE A 21 -0.37 -5.33 -1.20
N THR A 22 -0.51 -6.64 -1.03
CA THR A 22 -1.49 -7.45 -1.76
C THR A 22 -2.91 -6.99 -1.48
N ILE A 23 -3.28 -6.75 -0.21
CA ILE A 23 -4.61 -6.23 0.15
C ILE A 23 -4.86 -4.88 -0.54
N TRP A 24 -3.90 -3.96 -0.45
CA TRP A 24 -4.02 -2.65 -1.10
C TRP A 24 -4.25 -2.79 -2.61
N LEU A 25 -3.49 -3.67 -3.28
CA LEU A 25 -3.63 -3.92 -4.71
C LEU A 25 -5.00 -4.52 -5.06
N SER A 26 -5.51 -5.45 -4.24
CA SER A 26 -6.85 -6.02 -4.41
C SER A 26 -7.95 -4.95 -4.27
N VAL A 27 -7.87 -4.10 -3.25
CA VAL A 27 -8.83 -3.00 -3.03
C VAL A 27 -8.78 -1.99 -4.18
N LEU A 28 -7.57 -1.62 -4.62
CA LEU A 28 -7.36 -0.75 -5.77
C LEU A 28 -7.99 -1.32 -7.04
N SER A 29 -7.72 -2.60 -7.31
CA SER A 29 -8.22 -3.28 -8.52
C SER A 29 -9.75 -3.41 -8.51
N ALA A 30 -10.32 -3.80 -7.37
CA ALA A 30 -11.76 -3.91 -7.20
C ALA A 30 -12.45 -2.55 -7.44
N TYR A 31 -11.92 -1.48 -6.84
CA TYR A 31 -12.46 -0.14 -7.03
C TYR A 31 -12.31 0.36 -8.48
N ALA A 32 -11.18 0.11 -9.13
CA ALA A 32 -10.97 0.46 -10.54
C ALA A 32 -11.97 -0.26 -11.46
N ILE A 33 -12.21 -1.56 -11.24
CA ILE A 33 -13.21 -2.34 -11.98
C ILE A 33 -14.60 -1.79 -11.73
N THR A 34 -14.96 -1.51 -10.47
CA THR A 34 -16.26 -0.91 -10.12
C THR A 34 -16.45 0.46 -10.78
N ALA A 35 -15.41 1.30 -10.80
CA ALA A 35 -15.43 2.58 -11.49
C ALA A 35 -15.67 2.39 -13.00
N TYR A 36 -14.98 1.44 -13.64
CA TYR A 36 -15.13 1.15 -15.06
C TYR A 36 -16.52 0.64 -15.43
N VAL A 37 -17.05 -0.32 -14.66
CA VAL A 37 -18.31 -1.01 -14.97
C VAL A 37 -19.54 -0.18 -14.61
N ALA A 38 -19.56 0.41 -13.41
CA ALA A 38 -20.76 1.03 -12.84
C ALA A 38 -20.59 2.52 -12.53
N GLY A 39 -19.40 3.10 -12.72
CA GLY A 39 -19.09 4.47 -12.30
C GLY A 39 -20.02 5.53 -12.87
N LYS A 40 -20.49 5.36 -14.11
CA LYS A 40 -21.43 6.30 -14.78
C LYS A 40 -22.85 6.25 -14.22
N GLU A 41 -23.27 5.11 -13.72
CA GLU A 41 -24.66 4.86 -13.28
C GLU A 41 -24.87 5.22 -11.80
N PHE A 42 -23.79 5.37 -11.04
CA PHE A 42 -23.90 5.74 -9.63
C PHE A 42 -24.46 7.15 -9.43
N SER A 43 -25.44 7.22 -8.54
CA SER A 43 -25.91 8.47 -7.94
C SER A 43 -24.79 9.15 -7.13
N ASN A 44 -24.93 10.46 -6.88
CA ASN A 44 -23.95 11.22 -6.10
C ASN A 44 -23.76 10.65 -4.69
N PHE A 45 -24.84 10.16 -4.06
CA PHE A 45 -24.75 9.52 -2.74
C PHE A 45 -23.94 8.23 -2.78
N GLN A 46 -24.20 7.34 -3.75
CA GLN A 46 -23.46 6.09 -3.92
C GLN A 46 -21.96 6.34 -4.14
N ILE A 47 -21.60 7.39 -4.87
CA ILE A 47 -20.20 7.78 -5.08
C ILE A 47 -19.53 8.26 -3.80
N ILE A 48 -20.18 9.14 -3.03
CA ILE A 48 -19.61 9.60 -1.75
C ILE A 48 -19.40 8.41 -0.82
N TRP A 49 -20.38 7.51 -0.75
CA TRP A 49 -20.32 6.32 0.08
C TRP A 49 -19.19 5.37 -0.34
N ILE A 50 -19.12 5.00 -1.62
CA ILE A 50 -18.09 4.07 -2.11
C ILE A 50 -16.68 4.66 -2.05
N ASN A 51 -16.52 5.97 -2.32
CA ASN A 51 -15.23 6.63 -2.22
C ASN A 51 -14.74 6.69 -0.76
N THR A 52 -15.65 6.93 0.19
CA THR A 52 -15.31 6.95 1.61
C THR A 52 -14.85 5.56 2.06
N LEU A 53 -15.59 4.51 1.70
CA LEU A 53 -15.21 3.13 2.01
C LEU A 53 -13.90 2.73 1.34
N TYR A 54 -13.70 3.14 0.08
CA TYR A 54 -12.47 2.87 -0.65
C TYR A 54 -11.26 3.54 0.00
N VAL A 55 -11.33 4.83 0.34
CA VAL A 55 -10.23 5.54 1.01
C VAL A 55 -9.89 4.89 2.34
N PHE A 56 -10.91 4.48 3.12
CA PHE A 56 -10.68 3.76 4.36
C PHE A 56 -10.03 2.39 4.13
N ALA A 57 -10.57 1.58 3.22
CA ALA A 57 -10.10 0.24 2.90
C ALA A 57 -8.71 0.22 2.26
N ALA A 58 -8.35 1.24 1.46
CA ALA A 58 -7.02 1.41 0.88
C ALA A 58 -6.04 2.07 1.86
N GLY A 59 -6.52 2.95 2.74
CA GLY A 59 -5.69 3.64 3.73
C GLY A 59 -5.14 2.71 4.80
N LEU A 60 -5.95 1.79 5.32
CA LEU A 60 -5.52 0.81 6.33
C LEU A 60 -4.28 -0.03 5.91
N PRO A 61 -4.26 -0.68 4.73
CA PRO A 61 -3.09 -1.42 4.30
C PRO A 61 -1.90 -0.51 3.98
N ILE A 62 -2.09 0.76 3.57
CA ILE A 62 -0.98 1.71 3.41
C ILE A 62 -0.30 1.99 4.76
N VAL A 63 -1.08 2.19 5.82
CA VAL A 63 -0.55 2.37 7.18
C VAL A 63 0.15 1.09 7.66
N GLY A 64 -0.45 -0.07 7.43
CA GLY A 64 0.16 -1.37 7.76
C GLY A 64 1.48 -1.61 7.02
N LEU A 65 1.53 -1.28 5.74
CA LEU A 65 2.72 -1.35 4.89
C LEU A 65 3.84 -0.45 5.42
N PHE A 66 3.54 0.81 5.70
CA PHE A 66 4.50 1.77 6.24
C PHE A 66 5.01 1.33 7.62
N GLY A 67 4.11 0.92 8.52
CA GLY A 67 4.47 0.44 9.86
C GLY A 67 5.30 -0.83 9.83
N GLY A 68 4.94 -1.78 8.95
CA GLY A 68 5.67 -3.04 8.75
C GLY A 68 7.08 -2.81 8.25
N PHE A 69 7.24 -2.06 7.16
CA PHE A 69 8.58 -1.74 6.62
C PHE A 69 9.40 -0.87 7.57
N ARG A 70 8.79 0.05 8.31
CA ARG A 70 9.51 0.86 9.30
C ARG A 70 10.07 -0.01 10.42
N SER A 71 9.29 -0.98 10.90
CA SER A 71 9.73 -1.95 11.90
C SER A 71 10.83 -2.85 11.34
N GLN A 72 10.69 -3.30 10.09
CA GLN A 72 11.73 -4.07 9.39
C GLN A 72 13.06 -3.31 9.31
N LEU A 73 13.03 -2.01 8.97
CA LEU A 73 14.23 -1.17 8.91
C LEU A 73 14.97 -1.11 10.24
N TYR A 74 14.24 -1.03 11.36
CA TYR A 74 14.83 -1.06 12.70
C TYR A 74 15.62 -2.37 12.92
N TYR A 75 15.01 -3.52 12.66
CA TYR A 75 15.67 -4.81 12.86
C TYR A 75 16.82 -5.07 11.88
N ILE A 76 16.75 -4.54 10.66
CA ILE A 76 17.86 -4.59 9.70
C ILE A 76 19.05 -3.76 10.20
N ALA A 77 18.80 -2.60 10.80
CA ALA A 77 19.86 -1.79 11.39
C ALA A 77 20.54 -2.54 12.56
N GLU A 78 19.77 -3.23 13.39
CA GLU A 78 20.33 -4.10 14.45
C GLU A 78 21.12 -5.29 13.87
N LEU A 79 20.62 -5.94 12.82
CA LEU A 79 21.33 -7.03 12.14
C LEU A 79 22.67 -6.56 11.58
N LYS A 80 22.73 -5.38 10.95
CA LYS A 80 23.98 -4.84 10.38
C LYS A 80 25.04 -4.50 11.42
N LYS A 81 24.67 -4.31 12.70
CA LYS A 81 25.64 -4.16 13.79
C LYS A 81 26.37 -5.47 14.12
N VAL A 82 25.66 -6.60 13.99
CA VAL A 82 26.20 -7.94 14.28
C VAL A 82 26.87 -8.54 13.05
N ASN A 83 26.26 -8.38 11.88
CA ASN A 83 26.75 -8.86 10.60
C ASN A 83 26.77 -7.71 9.57
N PRO A 84 27.87 -6.93 9.50
CA PRO A 84 27.99 -5.82 8.56
C PRO A 84 27.91 -6.23 7.07
N ALA A 85 28.22 -7.49 6.76
CA ALA A 85 28.14 -8.04 5.41
C ALA A 85 26.74 -8.54 5.01
N SER A 86 25.73 -8.31 5.87
CA SER A 86 24.36 -8.75 5.62
C SER A 86 23.83 -8.24 4.27
N PRO A 87 23.25 -9.12 3.42
CA PRO A 87 22.78 -8.77 2.08
C PRO A 87 21.45 -7.99 2.08
N GLN A 88 20.93 -7.58 3.24
CA GLN A 88 19.64 -6.89 3.35
C GLN A 88 19.70 -5.50 2.69
N ILE A 89 18.90 -5.34 1.61
CA ILE A 89 18.86 -4.14 0.77
C ILE A 89 17.83 -3.09 1.21
N MET A 90 16.88 -3.48 2.07
CA MET A 90 15.82 -2.59 2.53
C MET A 90 16.42 -1.35 3.20
N ASN A 91 15.96 -0.18 2.78
CA ASN A 91 16.42 1.13 3.26
C ASN A 91 15.24 2.11 3.30
N PRO A 92 15.37 3.27 3.97
CA PRO A 92 14.28 4.24 4.08
C PRO A 92 13.74 4.70 2.72
N THR A 93 14.60 4.81 1.70
CA THR A 93 14.21 5.22 0.35
C THR A 93 13.25 4.23 -0.30
N ILE A 94 13.50 2.92 -0.19
CA ILE A 94 12.59 1.89 -0.71
C ILE A 94 11.23 1.99 -0.01
N LEU A 95 11.22 2.11 1.32
CA LEU A 95 9.99 2.28 2.09
C LEU A 95 9.19 3.50 1.60
N PHE A 96 9.86 4.65 1.44
CA PHE A 96 9.22 5.87 0.94
C PHE A 96 8.65 5.69 -0.47
N TYR A 97 9.39 5.04 -1.39
CA TYR A 97 8.89 4.80 -2.74
C TYR A 97 7.67 3.89 -2.76
N VAL A 98 7.68 2.76 -2.06
CA VAL A 98 6.54 1.83 -2.08
C VAL A 98 5.31 2.48 -1.42
N THR A 99 5.49 3.18 -0.30
CA THR A 99 4.36 3.87 0.37
C THR A 99 3.81 5.01 -0.49
N THR A 100 4.69 5.81 -1.10
CA THR A 100 4.28 6.90 -1.99
C THR A 100 3.56 6.38 -3.23
N LEU A 101 4.06 5.29 -3.82
CA LEU A 101 3.39 4.61 -4.93
C LEU A 101 1.98 4.19 -4.52
N ALA A 102 1.82 3.64 -3.32
CA ALA A 102 0.51 3.20 -2.85
C ALA A 102 -0.48 4.38 -2.68
N VAL A 103 -0.02 5.49 -2.11
CA VAL A 103 -0.82 6.73 -1.98
C VAL A 103 -1.17 7.31 -3.35
N ILE A 104 -0.20 7.44 -4.25
CA ILE A 104 -0.42 7.95 -5.60
C ILE A 104 -1.40 7.06 -6.35
N GLY A 105 -1.26 5.73 -6.26
CA GLY A 105 -2.18 4.78 -6.87
C GLY A 105 -3.61 4.95 -6.35
N THR A 106 -3.79 5.12 -5.04
CA THR A 106 -5.11 5.39 -4.46
C THR A 106 -5.73 6.68 -4.99
N ILE A 107 -4.95 7.77 -5.06
CA ILE A 107 -5.43 9.05 -5.61
C ILE A 107 -5.74 8.94 -7.11
N ALA A 108 -4.88 8.27 -7.88
CA ALA A 108 -5.06 8.07 -9.31
C ALA A 108 -6.34 7.29 -9.61
N THR A 109 -6.69 6.31 -8.78
CA THR A 109 -7.92 5.51 -8.97
C THR A 109 -9.18 6.31 -8.64
N LEU A 110 -9.13 7.20 -7.63
CA LEU A 110 -10.20 8.18 -7.39
C LEU A 110 -10.36 9.15 -8.57
N ALA A 111 -9.24 9.64 -9.12
CA ALA A 111 -9.26 10.51 -10.29
C ALA A 111 -9.83 9.79 -11.53
N PHE A 112 -9.54 8.50 -11.69
CA PHE A 112 -10.12 7.66 -12.74
C PHE A 112 -11.65 7.55 -12.62
N MET A 113 -12.17 7.28 -11.42
CA MET A 113 -13.64 7.30 -11.18
C MET A 113 -14.23 8.67 -11.54
N TRP A 114 -13.58 9.76 -11.14
CA TRP A 114 -14.03 11.11 -11.46
C TRP A 114 -14.07 11.37 -12.97
N GLN A 115 -13.05 10.93 -13.71
CA GLN A 115 -12.97 11.07 -15.17
C GLN A 115 -14.08 10.28 -15.87
N ILE A 116 -14.41 9.07 -15.40
CA ILE A 116 -15.51 8.26 -15.96
C ILE A 116 -16.85 8.99 -15.84
N ARG A 117 -17.08 9.69 -14.72
CA ARG A 117 -18.31 10.44 -14.45
C ARG A 117 -18.38 11.78 -15.15
N ASN A 118 -17.22 12.39 -15.41
CA ASN A 118 -17.12 13.70 -16.05
C ASN A 118 -16.32 13.54 -17.35
N PRO A 119 -16.83 12.79 -18.34
CA PRO A 119 -16.14 12.65 -19.61
C PRO A 119 -16.01 14.05 -20.22
N LYS A 120 -14.77 14.48 -20.50
CA LYS A 120 -14.56 15.69 -21.30
C LYS A 120 -15.20 15.41 -22.65
N THR A 121 -16.23 16.18 -23.00
CA THR A 121 -16.86 16.16 -24.32
C THR A 121 -15.78 16.22 -25.37
N GLN A 122 -15.72 15.19 -26.23
CA GLN A 122 -15.06 15.27 -27.52
C GLN A 122 -15.90 16.15 -28.44
#